data_AF-A0A7V9JFF8-F1
#
_entry.id   AF-A0A7V9JFF8-F1
#
_cell.length_a   1.000
_cell.length_b   1.000
_cell.length_c   1.000
_cell.angle_alpha   90.00
_cell.angle_beta   90.00
_cell.angle_gamma   90.00
#
_symmetry.space_group_name_H-M   'P 1'
#
loop_
_entity.id
_entity.type
_entity.pdbx_description
1 polymer ?
#
loop_
_entity_poly.entity_id
_entity_poly.type
_entity_poly.pdbx_seq_one_letter_code
_entity_poly.pdbx_strand_id
1 'polypeptide(L)'
;MPCGAGTRNSHWDEATFFNELMPGFLNGASSNFVNPLSRMTSAAMHDLGSKAVPLGEAYQLPTGNVTDPCPVPSATATAVAAETDGIDIGAREILIEPVMRVE
;
A
#
# COMPACT_ATOMS: atom_id res chain seq x y z
N MET A 1 13.00 -16.30 4.25
CA MET A 1 12.35 -16.15 5.57
C MET A 1 11.18 -15.21 5.38
N PRO A 2 9.96 -15.52 5.81
CA PRO A 2 8.90 -14.52 5.83
C PRO A 2 9.37 -13.35 6.70
N CYS A 3 9.07 -12.13 6.30
CA CYS A 3 9.58 -10.95 6.99
C CYS A 3 9.15 -10.94 8.44
N GLY A 4 10.02 -10.40 9.30
CA GLY A 4 9.74 -10.31 10.71
C GLY A 4 8.48 -9.49 10.99
N ALA A 5 7.97 -9.59 12.22
CA ALA A 5 6.81 -8.82 12.67
C ALA A 5 6.99 -7.30 12.49
N GLY A 6 8.23 -6.80 12.42
CA GLY A 6 8.53 -5.39 12.19
C GLY A 6 8.31 -4.91 10.74
N THR A 7 8.27 -5.82 9.75
CA THR A 7 8.01 -5.45 8.35
C THR A 7 6.53 -5.54 8.02
N ARG A 8 5.91 -6.65 8.44
CA ARG A 8 4.53 -6.99 8.09
C ARG A 8 3.53 -5.95 8.59
N ASN A 9 2.69 -5.42 7.70
CA ASN A 9 1.64 -4.43 7.98
C ASN A 9 2.14 -3.07 8.52
N SER A 10 3.45 -2.83 8.52
CA SER A 10 4.04 -1.54 8.91
C SER A 10 4.72 -0.83 7.75
N HIS A 11 4.88 -1.53 6.63
CA HIS A 11 5.52 -1.05 5.41
C HIS A 11 4.63 -1.30 4.20
N TRP A 12 4.91 -0.57 3.12
CA TRP A 12 4.29 -0.86 1.83
C TRP A 12 4.75 -2.20 1.29
N ASP A 13 3.87 -2.83 0.52
CA ASP A 13 4.16 -4.06 -0.21
C ASP A 13 5.33 -3.83 -1.19
N GLU A 14 6.41 -4.60 -1.01
CA GLU A 14 7.62 -4.47 -1.83
C GLU A 14 7.38 -4.69 -3.32
N ALA A 15 6.50 -5.62 -3.71
CA ALA A 15 6.20 -5.86 -5.12
C ALA A 15 5.52 -4.65 -5.78
N THR A 16 4.70 -3.93 -5.00
CA THR A 16 3.94 -2.77 -5.47
C THR A 16 4.77 -1.49 -5.43
N PHE A 17 5.55 -1.26 -4.37
CA PHE A 17 6.21 0.03 -4.12
C PHE A 17 7.74 0.01 -4.24
N PHE A 18 8.38 -1.15 -4.29
CA PHE A 18 9.82 -1.36 -4.53
C PHE A 18 10.80 -0.25 -4.08
N ASN A 19 10.96 0.82 -4.87
CA ASN A 19 11.86 1.96 -4.60
C ASN A 19 11.20 3.17 -3.97
N GLU A 20 10.11 3.00 -3.23
CA GLU A 20 9.53 4.05 -2.39
C GLU A 20 10.30 4.14 -1.05
N LEU A 21 10.06 5.17 -0.24
CA LEU A 21 10.72 5.36 1.07
C LEU A 21 10.28 4.38 2.18
N MET A 22 9.00 3.96 2.18
CA MET A 22 8.36 3.14 3.22
C MET A 22 8.18 1.63 2.90
N PRO A 23 8.87 0.97 1.95
CA PRO A 23 8.95 -0.48 1.94
C PRO A 23 9.81 -0.95 3.13
N GLY A 24 9.67 -2.22 3.49
CA GLY A 24 10.45 -2.88 4.53
C GLY A 24 11.94 -2.99 4.24
N PHE A 25 12.35 -2.88 2.98
CA PHE A 25 13.75 -2.90 2.55
C PHE A 25 14.09 -1.70 1.67
N LEU A 26 15.10 -0.93 2.08
CA LEU A 26 15.64 0.14 1.25
C LEU A 26 16.38 -0.45 0.05
N ASN A 27 16.09 0.06 -1.14
CA ASN A 27 16.85 -0.32 -2.34
C ASN A 27 18.26 0.27 -2.25
N GLY A 28 19.24 -0.61 -2.00
CA GLY A 28 20.67 -0.31 -2.07
C GLY A 28 21.17 0.69 -1.04
N ALA A 29 22.11 0.29 -0.18
CA ALA A 29 22.81 1.18 0.75
C ALA A 29 23.79 2.18 0.07
N SER A 30 23.69 2.37 -1.24
CA SER A 30 24.57 3.23 -2.03
C SER A 30 23.89 4.58 -2.26
N SER A 31 24.62 5.68 -2.05
CA SER A 31 24.17 7.06 -2.23
C SER A 31 23.63 7.42 -3.62
N ASN A 32 23.73 6.49 -4.59
CA ASN A 32 23.20 6.64 -5.95
C ASN A 32 21.82 5.98 -6.14
N PHE A 33 21.29 5.28 -5.13
CA PHE A 33 19.91 4.80 -5.13
C PHE A 33 19.04 5.75 -4.31
N VAL A 34 18.02 6.33 -4.95
CA VAL A 34 17.08 7.27 -4.34
C VAL A 34 15.79 6.52 -4.05
N ASN A 35 15.32 6.59 -2.81
CA ASN A 35 14.00 6.09 -2.38
C ASN A 35 13.12 7.32 -2.09
N PRO A 36 12.45 7.89 -3.11
CA PRO A 36 11.67 9.11 -2.94
C PRO A 36 10.47 8.90 -2.02
N LEU A 37 10.09 9.95 -1.30
CA LEU A 37 8.84 10.01 -0.56
C LEU A 37 7.68 10.20 -1.54
N SER A 38 6.86 9.16 -1.75
CA SER A 38 5.72 9.25 -2.67
C SER A 38 4.58 10.11 -2.12
N ARG A 39 3.72 10.60 -3.02
CA ARG A 39 2.45 11.24 -2.64
C ARG A 39 1.51 10.30 -1.88
N MET A 40 1.62 9.00 -2.11
CA MET A 40 0.82 7.99 -1.40
C MET A 40 1.21 7.94 0.07
N THR A 41 2.51 7.93 0.36
CA THR A 41 3.01 7.91 1.74
C THR A 41 2.65 9.19 2.49
N SER A 42 2.80 10.36 1.87
CA SER A 42 2.42 11.62 2.52
C SER A 42 0.92 11.73 2.75
N ALA A 43 0.09 11.22 1.83
CA ALA A 43 -1.35 11.11 2.03
C ALA A 43 -1.68 10.15 3.19
N ALA A 44 -1.07 8.96 3.26
CA ALA A 44 -1.29 8.01 4.35
C ALA A 44 -0.90 8.59 5.72
N MET A 45 0.21 9.32 5.79
CA MET A 45 0.59 10.06 7.00
C MET A 45 -0.45 11.12 7.37
N HIS A 46 -0.97 11.85 6.38
CA HIS A 46 -2.02 12.84 6.59
C HIS A 46 -3.32 12.18 7.11
N ASP A 47 -3.70 11.02 6.59
CA ASP A 47 -4.89 10.27 7.03
C ASP A 47 -4.77 9.79 8.48
N LEU A 48 -3.55 9.48 8.94
CA LEU A 48 -3.26 9.19 10.35
C LEU A 48 -3.30 10.42 11.26
N GLY A 49 -3.58 11.61 10.71
CA GLY A 49 -3.65 12.87 11.44
C GLY A 49 -2.34 13.66 11.45
N SER A 50 -1.34 13.27 10.66
CA SER A 50 -0.12 14.07 10.51
C SER A 50 -0.45 15.37 9.78
N LYS A 51 0.09 16.49 10.24
CA LYS A 51 -0.05 17.79 9.57
C LYS A 51 0.79 17.92 8.29
N ALA A 52 1.30 16.79 7.77
CA ALA A 52 2.05 16.77 6.54
C ALA A 52 1.12 17.20 5.40
N VAL A 53 1.55 18.18 4.62
CA VAL A 53 0.88 18.47 3.35
C VAL A 53 1.10 17.24 2.46
N PRO A 54 0.08 16.75 1.72
CA PRO A 54 0.20 15.57 0.84
C PRO A 54 1.01 15.89 -0.43
N LEU A 55 2.25 16.34 -0.22
CA LEU A 55 3.27 16.56 -1.23
C LEU A 55 4.16 15.32 -1.26
N GLY A 56 4.68 14.99 -2.43
CA GLY A 56 5.60 13.89 -2.62
C GLY A 56 6.57 14.23 -3.73
N GLU A 57 7.71 13.55 -3.70
CA GLU A 57 8.69 13.58 -4.77
C GLU A 57 8.18 12.81 -6.00
N ALA A 58 8.82 13.02 -7.14
CA ALA A 58 8.49 12.31 -8.37
C ALA A 58 8.76 10.81 -8.17
N TYR A 59 7.68 10.04 -8.16
CA TYR A 59 7.71 8.59 -7.98
C TYR A 59 6.69 7.94 -8.90
N GLN A 60 7.06 6.79 -9.48
CA GLN A 60 6.23 6.02 -10.39
C GLN A 60 6.25 4.57 -9.92
N LEU A 61 5.08 3.92 -9.94
CA LEU A 61 4.98 2.51 -9.61
C LEU A 61 5.79 1.67 -10.64
N PRO A 62 6.45 0.61 -10.20
CA PRO A 62 7.11 -0.34 -11.09
C PRO A 62 6.12 -0.93 -12.10
N THR A 63 6.53 -1.03 -13.37
CA THR A 63 5.69 -1.53 -14.47
C THR A 63 6.04 -2.97 -14.88
N GLY A 64 6.69 -3.74 -14.01
CA GLY A 64 7.11 -5.12 -14.28
C GLY A 64 7.17 -5.97 -13.02
N ASN A 65 7.55 -7.24 -13.19
CA ASN A 65 7.69 -8.16 -12.07
C ASN A 65 8.84 -7.73 -11.16
N VAL A 66 8.49 -7.13 -10.03
CA VAL A 66 9.42 -6.87 -8.93
C VAL A 66 9.54 -8.14 -8.09
N THR A 67 10.77 -8.55 -7.78
CA THR A 67 11.00 -9.65 -6.83
C THR A 67 10.72 -9.17 -5.43
N ASP A 68 9.63 -9.67 -4.84
CA ASP A 68 9.29 -9.43 -3.45
C ASP A 68 10.21 -10.27 -2.53
N PRO A 69 11.08 -9.64 -1.70
CA PRO A 69 11.84 -10.35 -0.67
C PRO A 69 10.93 -10.90 0.44
N CYS A 70 9.68 -10.43 0.48
CA CYS A 70 8.69 -10.64 1.51
C CYS A 70 7.35 -11.16 0.97
N PRO A 71 7.29 -12.29 0.26
CA PRO A 71 6.01 -12.77 -0.25
C PRO A 71 5.08 -13.01 0.94
N VAL A 72 4.16 -12.08 1.18
CA VAL A 72 2.98 -12.37 1.96
C VAL A 72 2.27 -13.48 1.20
N PRO A 73 1.53 -14.38 1.87
CA PRO A 73 0.45 -15.06 1.19
C PRO A 73 -0.57 -13.98 0.81
N SER A 74 -0.23 -13.20 -0.22
CA SER A 74 -1.14 -12.35 -0.94
C SER A 74 -2.21 -13.35 -1.38
N ALA A 75 -3.40 -13.22 -0.81
CA ALA A 75 -4.57 -13.93 -1.31
C ALA A 75 -4.47 -13.76 -2.82
N THR A 76 -4.23 -14.87 -3.53
CA THR A 76 -3.82 -14.85 -4.93
C THR A 76 -4.64 -13.77 -5.58
N ALA A 77 -3.97 -12.66 -5.96
CA ALA A 77 -4.63 -11.60 -6.68
C ALA A 77 -5.00 -12.27 -7.99
N THR A 78 -6.16 -12.92 -7.98
CA THR A 78 -6.84 -13.37 -9.17
C THR A 78 -6.92 -12.09 -9.93
N ALA A 79 -6.11 -11.99 -11.00
CA ALA A 79 -6.08 -10.82 -11.83
C ALA A 79 -7.54 -10.49 -12.08
N VAL A 80 -8.02 -9.42 -11.45
CA VAL A 80 -9.37 -8.93 -11.68
C VAL A 80 -9.23 -8.48 -13.11
N ALA A 81 -9.66 -9.34 -14.04
CA ALA A 81 -9.59 -9.09 -15.47
C ALA A 81 -10.10 -7.67 -15.63
N ALA A 82 -9.27 -6.79 -16.19
CA ALA A 82 -9.45 -5.34 -16.19
C ALA A 82 -10.94 -5.00 -16.38
N GLU A 83 -11.64 -4.81 -15.26
CA GLU A 83 -13.07 -4.64 -15.31
C GLU A 83 -13.24 -3.17 -15.66
N THR A 84 -13.70 -2.92 -16.88
CA THR A 84 -13.93 -1.57 -17.40
C THR A 84 -15.05 -0.84 -16.65
N ASP A 85 -15.73 -1.51 -15.72
CA ASP A 85 -16.90 -1.00 -14.98
C ASP A 85 -16.53 -0.36 -13.63
N GLY A 86 -15.24 -0.30 -13.28
CA GLY A 86 -14.81 0.23 -11.99
C GLY A 86 -15.09 -0.73 -10.83
N ILE A 87 -14.62 -0.39 -9.63
CA ILE A 87 -14.85 -1.21 -8.43
C ILE A 87 -16.27 -0.93 -7.96
N ASP A 88 -17.16 -1.93 -8.03
CA ASP A 88 -18.48 -1.86 -7.40
C ASP A 88 -18.34 -1.91 -5.86
N ILE A 89 -18.36 -0.72 -5.27
CA ILE A 89 -18.29 -0.54 -3.82
C ILE A 89 -19.62 -0.98 -3.16
N GLY A 90 -20.76 -0.81 -3.85
CA GLY A 90 -22.09 -1.14 -3.32
C GLY A 90 -22.33 -2.64 -3.19
N ALA A 91 -21.82 -3.44 -4.12
CA ALA A 91 -21.85 -4.91 -4.02
C ALA A 91 -20.86 -5.47 -2.97
N ARG A 92 -19.94 -4.64 -2.48
CA ARG A 92 -18.85 -5.04 -1.58
C ARG A 92 -18.96 -4.45 -0.17
N GLU A 93 -19.98 -3.65 0.11
CA GLU A 93 -20.26 -3.13 1.43
C GLU A 93 -21.31 -3.95 2.18
N ILE A 94 -21.17 -4.02 3.51
CA ILE A 94 -22.20 -4.51 4.42
C ILE A 94 -22.79 -3.30 5.13
N LEU A 95 -24.08 -3.07 4.89
CA LEU A 95 -24.84 -2.02 5.57
C LEU A 95 -25.15 -2.49 7.00
N ILE A 96 -24.60 -1.77 7.98
CA ILE A 96 -24.91 -1.97 9.40
C ILE A 96 -26.06 -1.01 9.76
N GLU A 97 -27.23 -1.56 10.09
CA GLU A 97 -28.35 -0.75 10.59
C GLU A 97 -28.22 -0.51 12.10
N PRO A 98 -28.62 0.68 12.61
CA PRO A 98 -28.58 0.97 14.04
C PRO A 98 -29.60 0.10 14.79
N VAL A 99 -29.12 -0.70 15.74
CA VAL A 99 -29.99 -1.44 16.66
C VAL A 99 -30.54 -0.47 17.70
N MET A 100 -31.68 0.14 17.41
CA MET A 100 -32.43 0.91 18.41
C MET A 100 -33.12 -0.08 19.35
N ARG A 101 -32.72 -0.12 20.62
CA ARG A 101 -33.49 -0.80 21.67
C ARG A 101 -34.71 0.06 21.97
N VAL A 102 -35.89 -0.40 21.58
CA VAL A 102 -37.15 0.16 22.06
C VAL A 102 -37.37 -0.41 23.45
N GLU A 103 -37.31 0.44 24.48
CA GLU A 103 -37.88 0.16 25.80
C GLU A 103 -39.37 0.54 25.83
#